data_AF-A0A9X8DQF3-F1
#
_entry.id   AF-A0A9X8DQF3-F1
#
_cell.length_a   1.000
_cell.length_b   1.000
_cell.length_c   1.000
_cell.angle_alpha   90.00
_cell.angle_beta   90.00
_cell.angle_gamma   90.00
#
_symmetry.space_group_name_H-M   'P 1'
#
loop_
_entity.id
_entity.type
_entity.pdbx_description
1 polymer ?
#
loop_
_entity_poly.entity_id
_entity_poly.type
_entity_poly.pdbx_seq_one_letter_code
_entity_poly.pdbx_strand_id
1 'polypeptide(L)'
;MTGTRSRTTANDAPPTADRWNYTLATDKKAASRPSSFYTDPMVSKECNQFKTKSYASIRRGFDRGHLVASSMMTDSPTQRRGSHYMTNIAPQVSSFNQGIWENTEVIEACYRNLQRIYTWGGIWYTDNSNDYFLASHGIRTPDFWWKVVLTKDDSGADKIISWFFP
;
A
#
# COMPACT_ATOMS: atom_id res chain seq x y z
N MET A 1 -11.00 1.37 -14.32
CA MET A 1 -10.11 1.84 -13.24
C MET A 1 -9.22 2.91 -13.83
N THR A 2 -9.46 4.16 -13.47
CA THR A 2 -8.69 5.31 -13.95
C THR A 2 -8.15 6.03 -12.72
N GLY A 3 -6.93 5.67 -12.31
CA GLY A 3 -6.16 6.43 -11.35
C GLY A 3 -5.31 7.43 -12.11
N THR A 4 -5.61 8.73 -12.00
CA THR A 4 -4.83 9.81 -12.58
C THR A 4 -3.65 10.13 -11.66
N ARG A 5 -2.42 9.88 -12.14
CA ARG A 5 -1.18 10.36 -11.50
C ARG A 5 -0.98 11.83 -11.85
N SER A 6 -0.88 12.70 -10.85
CA SER A 6 -0.40 14.07 -11.07
C SER A 6 1.08 14.02 -11.45
N ARG A 7 1.45 14.82 -12.47
CA ARG A 7 2.69 14.73 -13.23
C ARG A 7 3.79 15.54 -12.54
N THR A 8 4.67 14.90 -11.78
CA THR A 8 6.04 15.38 -11.54
C THR A 8 6.96 14.74 -12.59
N THR A 9 7.99 15.47 -12.98
CA THR A 9 9.00 15.11 -13.99
C THR A 9 9.55 13.69 -13.78
N ALA A 10 9.77 12.97 -14.88
CA ALA A 10 10.07 11.53 -14.91
C ALA A 10 11.35 11.07 -14.18
N ASN A 11 12.11 11.99 -13.57
CA ASN A 11 13.33 11.70 -12.81
C ASN A 11 13.17 11.82 -11.28
N ASP A 12 11.99 12.22 -10.77
CA ASP A 12 11.76 12.47 -9.34
C ASP A 12 10.67 11.56 -8.73
N ALA A 13 10.15 10.61 -9.51
CA ALA A 13 9.11 9.72 -8.98
C ALA A 13 9.73 8.73 -7.98
N PRO A 14 9.27 8.70 -6.73
CA PRO A 14 9.79 7.79 -5.74
C PRO A 14 9.55 6.34 -6.19
N PRO A 15 10.44 5.39 -5.83
CA PRO A 15 10.35 4.00 -6.27
C PRO A 15 9.16 3.23 -5.66
N THR A 16 8.41 3.90 -4.79
CA THR A 16 7.11 3.53 -4.22
C THR A 16 6.22 4.77 -4.13
N ALA A 17 4.91 4.59 -4.25
CA ALA A 17 3.98 5.70 -4.09
C ALA A 17 3.98 6.25 -2.65
N ASP A 18 4.16 7.56 -2.49
CA ASP A 18 4.07 8.20 -1.17
C ASP A 18 2.63 8.42 -0.71
N ARG A 19 1.67 8.38 -1.65
CA ARG A 19 0.22 8.49 -1.40
C ARG A 19 -0.54 7.60 -2.37
N TRP A 20 -1.64 7.04 -1.92
CA TRP A 20 -2.50 6.19 -2.73
C TRP A 20 -3.96 6.37 -2.35
N ASN A 21 -4.84 5.87 -3.22
CA ASN A 21 -6.25 5.72 -2.92
C ASN A 21 -6.82 4.49 -3.63
N TYR A 22 -7.90 3.96 -3.07
CA TYR A 22 -8.69 2.91 -3.69
C TYR A 22 -10.14 2.96 -3.21
N THR A 23 -11.00 2.26 -3.94
CA THR A 23 -12.39 2.06 -3.56
C THR A 23 -12.70 0.58 -3.44
N LEU A 24 -13.38 0.20 -2.38
CA LEU A 24 -13.89 -1.15 -2.17
C LEU A 24 -15.42 -1.17 -2.32
N ALA A 25 -15.89 -2.14 -3.09
CA ALA A 25 -17.29 -2.57 -3.10
C ALA A 25 -17.36 -4.00 -2.54
N THR A 26 -18.55 -4.63 -2.56
CA THR A 26 -18.72 -6.03 -2.15
C THR A 26 -17.65 -6.93 -2.78
N ASP A 27 -17.01 -7.75 -1.95
CA ASP A 27 -15.86 -8.57 -2.33
C ASP A 27 -16.27 -9.72 -3.27
N LYS A 28 -15.67 -9.79 -4.48
CA LYS A 28 -16.04 -10.82 -5.47
C LYS A 28 -15.26 -12.12 -5.31
N LYS A 29 -14.13 -12.13 -4.60
CA LYS A 29 -13.31 -13.33 -4.35
C LYS A 29 -12.91 -14.10 -5.61
N ALA A 30 -12.63 -13.38 -6.70
CA ALA A 30 -12.36 -13.97 -8.02
C ALA A 30 -10.87 -14.25 -8.30
N ALA A 31 -9.95 -13.84 -7.43
CA ALA A 31 -8.51 -13.94 -7.64
C ALA A 31 -7.75 -14.49 -6.44
N SER A 32 -6.88 -15.48 -6.68
CA SER A 32 -5.95 -16.03 -5.69
C SER A 32 -4.77 -15.10 -5.45
N ARG A 33 -4.19 -15.16 -4.24
CA ARG A 33 -3.04 -14.33 -3.85
C ARG A 33 -1.79 -14.75 -4.66
N PRO A 34 -1.12 -13.81 -5.35
CA PRO A 34 0.18 -14.08 -5.96
C PRO A 34 1.23 -14.51 -4.92
N SER A 35 2.10 -15.45 -5.28
CA SER A 35 3.16 -15.97 -4.40
C SER A 35 4.42 -15.11 -4.36
N SER A 36 4.53 -14.10 -5.22
CA SER A 36 5.73 -13.29 -5.42
C SER A 36 5.42 -11.80 -5.54
N PHE A 37 6.49 -11.01 -5.59
CA PHE A 37 6.48 -9.57 -5.79
C PHE A 37 7.23 -9.24 -7.07
N TYR A 38 6.81 -8.19 -7.75
CA TYR A 38 7.25 -7.90 -9.12
C TYR A 38 7.66 -6.44 -9.28
N THR A 39 8.56 -6.20 -10.21
CA THR A 39 8.77 -4.86 -10.78
C THR A 39 7.48 -4.41 -11.48
N ASP A 40 7.14 -3.13 -11.38
CA ASP A 40 5.97 -2.56 -12.03
C ASP A 40 6.27 -2.26 -13.51
N PRO A 41 5.62 -2.95 -14.46
CA PRO A 41 5.86 -2.74 -15.90
C PRO A 41 5.24 -1.44 -16.42
N MET A 42 4.43 -0.73 -15.62
CA MET A 42 3.73 0.50 -16.01
C MET A 42 4.54 1.77 -15.75
N VAL A 43 5.70 1.66 -15.11
CA VAL A 43 6.61 2.79 -14.86
C VAL A 43 8.01 2.48 -15.36
N SER A 44 8.83 3.52 -15.55
CA SER A 44 10.21 3.33 -16.00
C SER A 44 11.04 2.58 -14.95
N LYS A 45 12.21 2.09 -15.37
CA LYS A 45 13.11 1.33 -14.48
C LYS A 45 13.61 2.20 -13.32
N GLU A 46 13.79 3.49 -13.57
CA GLU A 46 14.24 4.50 -12.60
C GLU A 46 13.18 4.78 -11.54
N CYS A 47 11.89 4.65 -11.92
CA CYS A 47 10.75 4.76 -11.01
C CYS A 47 10.46 3.46 -10.23
N ASN A 48 11.27 2.41 -10.40
CA ASN A 48 11.11 1.15 -9.70
C ASN A 48 12.18 0.99 -8.61
N GLN A 49 11.83 0.23 -7.57
CA GLN A 49 12.84 -0.29 -6.65
C GLN A 49 13.84 -1.19 -7.38
N PHE A 50 15.09 -1.20 -6.93
CA PHE A 50 16.18 -1.94 -7.57
C PHE A 50 15.98 -3.48 -7.52
N LYS A 51 15.25 -3.98 -6.51
CA LYS A 51 15.06 -5.42 -6.24
C LYS A 51 13.68 -5.67 -5.64
N THR A 52 13.17 -6.90 -5.79
CA THR A 52 11.90 -7.39 -5.20
C THR A 52 12.11 -8.28 -3.96
N LYS A 53 13.38 -8.44 -3.53
CA LYS A 53 13.77 -9.30 -2.40
C LYS A 53 13.14 -8.77 -1.10
N SER A 54 12.99 -9.65 -0.11
CA SER A 54 12.47 -9.24 1.20
C SER A 54 13.38 -8.20 1.86
N TYR A 55 12.79 -7.15 2.44
CA TYR A 55 13.49 -6.18 3.28
C TYR A 55 14.16 -6.85 4.50
N ALA A 56 13.58 -7.95 5.01
CA ALA A 56 14.21 -8.78 6.05
C ALA A 56 15.62 -9.29 5.70
N SER A 57 15.97 -9.34 4.40
CA SER A 57 17.32 -9.73 3.96
C SER A 57 18.38 -8.66 4.20
N ILE A 58 17.97 -7.43 4.49
CA ILE A 58 18.83 -6.29 4.83
C ILE A 58 18.73 -6.02 6.33
N ARG A 59 17.50 -5.97 6.87
CA ARG A 59 17.24 -5.76 8.29
C ARG A 59 16.07 -6.61 8.75
N ARG A 60 16.32 -7.54 9.66
CA ARG A 60 15.27 -8.36 10.27
C ARG A 60 14.21 -7.49 10.95
N GLY A 61 12.97 -7.97 10.99
CA GLY A 61 11.83 -7.22 11.53
C GLY A 61 11.19 -6.24 10.56
N PHE A 62 11.51 -6.33 9.26
CA PHE A 62 10.84 -5.58 8.20
C PHE A 62 10.19 -6.51 7.18
N ASP A 63 8.94 -6.23 6.87
CA ASP A 63 8.14 -6.89 5.86
C ASP A 63 8.05 -6.05 4.59
N ARG A 64 7.70 -6.71 3.49
CA ARG A 64 7.17 -6.06 2.28
C ARG A 64 5.72 -5.62 2.56
N GLY A 65 5.57 -4.47 3.21
CA GLY A 65 4.29 -3.88 3.59
C GLY A 65 3.54 -3.36 2.37
N HIS A 66 2.26 -3.71 2.26
CA HIS A 66 1.43 -3.25 1.15
C HIS A 66 0.83 -1.88 1.45
N LEU A 67 0.86 -0.97 0.47
CA LEU A 67 0.11 0.30 0.56
C LEU A 67 -1.39 0.02 0.32
N VAL A 68 -1.70 -0.64 -0.79
CA VAL A 68 -3.01 -1.24 -1.07
C VAL A 68 -2.93 -2.73 -0.80
N ALA A 69 -3.70 -3.20 0.17
CA ALA A 69 -3.69 -4.59 0.62
C ALA A 69 -4.09 -5.58 -0.50
N SER A 70 -3.36 -6.67 -0.63
CA SER A 70 -3.69 -7.76 -1.57
C SER A 70 -5.01 -8.46 -1.23
N SER A 71 -5.37 -8.50 0.06
CA SER A 71 -6.67 -8.99 0.54
C SER A 71 -7.84 -8.15 0.06
N MET A 72 -7.62 -6.90 -0.34
CA MET A 72 -8.67 -6.00 -0.84
C MET A 72 -8.86 -6.05 -2.35
N MET A 73 -7.86 -6.54 -3.09
CA MET A 73 -7.83 -6.53 -4.56
C MET A 73 -8.22 -7.90 -5.17
N THR A 74 -9.20 -8.61 -4.58
CA THR A 74 -9.54 -9.98 -5.00
C THR A 74 -10.50 -10.07 -6.19
N ASP A 75 -11.00 -8.94 -6.67
CA ASP A 75 -12.00 -8.86 -7.74
C ASP A 75 -11.48 -9.28 -9.12
N SER A 76 -10.17 -9.19 -9.36
CA SER A 76 -9.55 -9.69 -10.58
C SER A 76 -8.08 -10.05 -10.38
N PRO A 77 -7.55 -11.02 -11.15
CA PRO A 77 -6.12 -11.36 -11.10
C PRO A 77 -5.22 -10.16 -11.42
N THR A 78 -5.63 -9.28 -12.33
CA THR A 78 -4.85 -8.09 -12.71
C THR A 78 -4.75 -7.11 -11.55
N GLN A 79 -5.85 -6.80 -10.85
CA GLN A 79 -5.83 -5.91 -9.69
C GLN A 79 -4.99 -6.51 -8.56
N ARG A 80 -5.19 -7.80 -8.27
CA ARG A 80 -4.45 -8.48 -7.20
C ARG A 80 -2.96 -8.52 -7.49
N ARG A 81 -2.58 -8.78 -8.74
CA ARG A 81 -1.19 -8.72 -9.19
C ARG A 81 -0.62 -7.30 -9.05
N GLY A 82 -1.40 -6.28 -9.39
CA GLY A 82 -1.01 -4.87 -9.20
C GLY A 82 -0.65 -4.54 -7.76
N SER A 83 -1.36 -5.11 -6.77
CA SER A 83 -1.02 -4.92 -5.36
C SER A 83 0.32 -5.55 -4.92
N HIS A 84 0.91 -6.41 -5.76
CA HIS A 84 2.22 -7.04 -5.52
C HIS A 84 3.36 -6.38 -6.32
N TYR A 85 3.10 -5.27 -7.00
CA TYR A 85 4.15 -4.47 -7.63
C TYR A 85 4.91 -3.66 -6.58
N MET A 86 6.24 -3.58 -6.71
CA MET A 86 7.08 -2.89 -5.73
C MET A 86 6.74 -1.40 -5.58
N THR A 87 6.10 -0.79 -6.59
CA THR A 87 5.54 0.57 -6.50
C THR A 87 4.41 0.71 -5.48
N ASN A 88 3.81 -0.40 -5.06
CA ASN A 88 2.79 -0.53 -4.00
C ASN A 88 3.36 -1.12 -2.70
N ILE A 89 4.69 -1.26 -2.58
CA ILE A 89 5.33 -1.91 -1.44
C ILE A 89 6.34 -0.99 -0.79
N ALA A 90 6.32 -0.89 0.53
CA ALA A 90 7.32 -0.17 1.30
C ALA A 90 7.88 -1.05 2.44
N PRO A 91 9.10 -0.77 2.93
CA PRO A 91 9.58 -1.36 4.16
C PRO A 91 8.64 -1.00 5.30
N GLN A 92 8.12 -2.00 5.99
CA GLN A 92 7.20 -1.80 7.12
C GLN A 92 7.65 -2.69 8.27
N VAL A 93 7.67 -2.16 9.49
CA VAL A 93 8.01 -2.94 10.69
C VAL A 93 7.05 -4.12 10.80
N SER A 94 7.57 -5.34 10.96
CA SER A 94 6.75 -6.57 10.87
C SER A 94 5.61 -6.61 11.89
N SER A 95 5.84 -6.17 13.13
CA SER A 95 4.79 -6.11 14.16
C SER A 95 3.71 -5.06 13.86
N PHE A 96 4.07 -4.01 13.13
CA PHE A 96 3.11 -3.01 12.67
C PHE A 96 2.28 -3.55 11.48
N ASN A 97 2.95 -4.14 10.49
CA ASN A 97 2.30 -4.75 9.31
C ASN A 97 1.31 -5.87 9.70
N GLN A 98 1.75 -6.83 10.52
CA GLN A 98 1.00 -8.03 10.90
C GLN A 98 0.05 -7.81 12.09
N GLY A 99 -0.08 -6.57 12.55
CA GLY A 99 -0.83 -6.22 13.74
C GLY A 99 -1.72 -5.02 13.50
N ILE A 100 -1.23 -3.84 13.87
CA ILE A 100 -2.03 -2.61 13.84
C ILE A 100 -2.49 -2.29 12.41
N TRP A 101 -1.61 -2.40 11.42
CA TRP A 101 -1.96 -2.12 10.02
C TRP A 101 -2.99 -3.12 9.49
N GLU A 102 -2.75 -4.43 9.68
CA GLU A 102 -3.70 -5.48 9.33
C GLU A 102 -5.07 -5.27 9.98
N ASN A 103 -5.14 -4.84 11.25
CA ASN A 103 -6.40 -4.54 11.91
C ASN A 103 -7.19 -3.44 11.20
N THR A 104 -6.52 -2.41 10.65
CA THR A 104 -7.21 -1.39 9.84
C THR A 104 -7.78 -1.99 8.55
N GLU A 105 -7.06 -2.92 7.92
CA GLU A 105 -7.51 -3.61 6.72
C GLU A 105 -8.70 -4.54 7.03
N VAL A 106 -8.68 -5.25 8.14
CA VAL A 106 -9.80 -6.09 8.59
C VAL A 106 -11.07 -5.27 8.78
N ILE A 107 -10.98 -4.06 9.35
CA ILE A 107 -12.12 -3.15 9.46
C ILE A 107 -12.69 -2.83 8.06
N GLU A 108 -11.84 -2.48 7.09
CA GLU A 108 -12.30 -2.23 5.72
C GLU A 108 -12.96 -3.47 5.09
N ALA A 109 -12.43 -4.68 5.32
CA ALA A 109 -13.02 -5.93 4.82
C ALA A 109 -14.40 -6.22 5.44
N CYS A 110 -14.62 -5.90 6.71
CA CYS A 110 -15.91 -6.08 7.36
C CYS A 110 -16.97 -5.13 6.81
N TYR A 111 -16.61 -3.86 6.59
CA TYR A 111 -17.58 -2.83 6.20
C TYR A 111 -17.84 -2.76 4.69
N ARG A 112 -16.92 -3.21 3.83
CA ARG A 112 -17.05 -3.10 2.35
C ARG A 112 -18.25 -3.83 1.75
N ASN A 113 -18.83 -4.78 2.50
CA ASN A 113 -20.02 -5.52 2.07
C ASN A 113 -21.33 -4.83 2.45
N LEU A 114 -21.28 -3.83 3.34
CA LEU A 114 -22.44 -3.04 3.75
C LEU A 114 -22.57 -1.79 2.87
N GLN A 115 -21.49 -1.05 2.73
CA GLN A 115 -21.43 0.21 1.99
C GLN A 115 -20.10 0.31 1.22
N ARG A 116 -20.10 1.12 0.17
CA ARG A 116 -18.86 1.43 -0.56
C ARG A 116 -17.88 2.14 0.37
N ILE A 117 -16.60 1.76 0.29
CA ILE A 117 -15.52 2.36 1.07
C ILE A 117 -14.57 3.10 0.13
N TYR A 118 -14.15 4.28 0.54
CA TYR A 118 -13.09 5.05 -0.10
C TYR A 118 -11.94 5.18 0.89
N THR A 119 -10.76 4.76 0.47
CA THR A 119 -9.59 4.78 1.32
C THR A 119 -8.50 5.60 0.65
N TRP A 120 -7.89 6.47 1.45
CA TRP A 120 -6.65 7.15 1.14
C TRP A 120 -5.60 6.73 2.14
N GLY A 121 -4.36 6.67 1.70
CA GLY A 121 -3.25 6.46 2.60
C GLY A 121 -1.99 7.14 2.09
N GLY A 122 -1.00 7.20 2.97
CA GLY A 122 0.29 7.73 2.62
C GLY A 122 1.36 7.32 3.62
N ILE A 123 2.59 7.59 3.21
CA ILE A 123 3.80 7.39 3.99
C ILE A 123 4.60 8.69 4.04
N TRP A 124 5.37 8.89 5.11
CA TRP A 124 6.22 10.07 5.28
C TRP A 124 7.60 9.66 5.81
N TYR A 125 8.63 10.22 5.18
CA TYR A 125 10.04 10.16 5.57
C TYR A 125 10.47 11.48 6.25
N THR A 126 11.04 11.37 7.44
CA THR A 126 11.47 12.46 8.32
C THR A 126 12.86 12.24 8.91
N ASP A 127 13.33 10.99 9.00
CA ASP A 127 14.64 10.62 9.56
C ASP A 127 15.43 9.80 8.53
N ASN A 128 16.55 10.36 8.06
CA ASN A 128 17.42 9.67 7.11
C ASN A 128 18.43 8.73 7.78
N SER A 129 18.58 8.78 9.11
CA SER A 129 19.52 7.92 9.84
C SER A 129 19.10 6.46 9.84
N ASN A 130 17.83 6.19 9.53
CA ASN A 130 17.23 4.87 9.51
C ASN A 130 16.88 4.34 8.10
N ASP A 131 17.42 4.96 7.04
CA ASP A 131 17.20 4.61 5.63
C ASP A 131 17.94 3.33 5.19
N TYR A 132 17.74 2.22 5.92
CA TYR A 132 18.43 0.95 5.74
C TYR A 132 18.31 0.36 4.32
N PHE A 133 17.25 0.71 3.60
CA PHE A 133 16.91 0.11 2.31
C PHE A 133 17.31 0.96 1.10
N LEU A 134 17.84 2.16 1.31
CA LEU A 134 18.15 3.10 0.22
C LEU A 134 19.20 2.50 -0.73
N ALA A 135 20.31 1.98 -0.20
CA ALA A 135 21.36 1.39 -1.02
C ALA A 135 20.96 0.06 -1.69
N SER A 136 20.07 -0.71 -1.04
CA SER A 136 19.76 -2.09 -1.47
C SER A 136 18.56 -2.20 -2.41
N HIS A 137 17.53 -1.39 -2.17
CA HIS A 137 16.25 -1.38 -2.87
C HIS A 137 15.94 -0.03 -3.53
N GLY A 138 16.71 1.03 -3.24
CA GLY A 138 16.48 2.36 -3.78
C GLY A 138 15.44 3.18 -3.00
N ILE A 139 14.88 2.63 -1.92
CA ILE A 139 13.80 3.25 -1.15
C ILE A 139 14.24 3.60 0.26
N ARG A 140 13.79 4.76 0.74
CA ARG A 140 13.91 5.20 2.14
C ARG A 140 13.04 4.36 3.08
N THR A 141 13.32 4.39 4.37
CA THR A 141 12.47 3.75 5.38
C THR A 141 11.37 4.74 5.77
N PRO A 142 10.08 4.44 5.55
CA PRO A 142 9.01 5.31 6.04
C PRO A 142 9.04 5.40 7.57
N ASP A 143 8.95 6.62 8.09
CA ASP A 143 8.83 6.87 9.54
C ASP A 143 7.37 6.95 9.97
N PHE A 144 6.47 7.36 9.09
CA PHE A 144 5.05 7.43 9.39
C PHE A 144 4.21 6.81 8.30
N TRP A 145 3.09 6.21 8.72
CA TRP A 145 2.04 5.70 7.87
C TRP A 145 0.71 6.32 8.29
N TRP A 146 -0.12 6.67 7.33
CA TRP A 146 -1.46 7.17 7.63
C TRP A 146 -2.50 6.58 6.69
N LYS A 147 -3.74 6.52 7.19
CA LYS A 147 -4.88 6.00 6.45
C LYS A 147 -6.13 6.80 6.82
N VAL A 148 -6.95 7.11 5.83
CA VAL A 148 -8.27 7.73 5.98
C VAL A 148 -9.27 6.85 5.25
N VAL A 149 -10.33 6.45 5.93
CA VAL A 149 -11.40 5.60 5.40
C VAL A 149 -12.71 6.37 5.52
N LEU A 150 -13.38 6.55 4.39
CA LEU A 150 -14.71 7.16 4.26
C LEU A 150 -15.71 6.09 3.81
N THR A 151 -16.84 6.04 4.50
CA THR A 151 -18.02 5.25 4.09
C THR A 151 -19.30 5.99 4.48
N LYS A 152 -20.45 5.34 4.31
CA LYS A 152 -21.75 5.84 4.75
C LYS A 152 -22.29 5.01 5.91
N ASP A 153 -23.05 5.61 6.80
CA ASP A 153 -23.89 4.87 7.75
C ASP A 153 -25.24 4.46 7.11
N ASP A 154 -26.09 3.79 7.88
CA ASP A 154 -27.40 3.30 7.42
C ASP A 154 -28.37 4.43 7.04
N SER A 155 -28.13 5.66 7.50
CA SER A 155 -28.91 6.86 7.13
C SER A 155 -28.36 7.56 5.88
N GLY A 156 -27.22 7.12 5.36
CA GLY A 156 -26.54 7.74 4.22
C GLY A 156 -25.62 8.91 4.60
N ALA A 157 -25.42 9.18 5.89
CA ALA A 157 -24.49 10.19 6.38
C ALA A 157 -23.03 9.72 6.26
N ASP A 158 -22.10 10.66 6.08
CA ASP A 158 -20.67 10.31 6.00
C ASP A 158 -20.12 9.82 7.34
N LYS A 159 -19.40 8.70 7.29
CA LYS A 159 -18.65 8.14 8.41
C LYS A 159 -17.18 8.05 8.02
N ILE A 160 -16.33 8.71 8.80
CA ILE A 160 -14.90 8.81 8.53
C ILE A 160 -14.13 8.28 9.76
N ILE A 161 -13.09 7.51 9.49
CA ILE A 161 -12.07 7.15 10.47
C ILE A 161 -10.69 7.41 9.86
N SER A 162 -9.76 7.90 10.68
CA SER A 162 -8.39 8.15 10.26
C SER A 162 -7.39 7.69 11.31
N TRP A 163 -6.20 7.32 10.84
CA TRP A 163 -5.08 6.93 11.66
C TRP A 163 -3.79 7.56 11.18
N PHE A 164 -2.90 7.83 12.12
CA PHE A 164 -1.53 8.28 11.90
C PHE A 164 -0.63 7.45 12.83
N PHE A 165 0.31 6.71 12.24
CA PHE A 165 1.17 5.76 12.92
C PHE A 165 2.63 6.20 12.78
N PRO A 166 3.40 6.23 13.89
CA PRO A 166 4.85 6.36 13.87
C PRO A 166 5.55 5.01 13.61
#